data_AF-A0A7C6CLQ9-F1
#
_entry.id   AF-A0A7C6CLQ9-F1
#
_cell.length_a   1.000
_cell.length_b   1.000
_cell.length_c   1.000
_cell.angle_alpha   90.00
_cell.angle_beta   90.00
_cell.angle_gamma   90.00
#
_symmetry.space_group_name_H-M   'P 1'
#
loop_
_entity.id
_entity.type
_entity.pdbx_description
1 polymer ?
#
loop_
_entity_poly.entity_id
_entity_poly.type
_entity_poly.pdbx_seq_one_letter_code
_entity_poly.pdbx_strand_id
1 'polypeptide(L)'
;MLSTKVSLNSACDSALGRLASGDMDALEIIYDKLGRRIFLMALSILRDPHGAEDIMQQTFLKITEAAGAYTKGTNATAWILTTARNLSLTSVKLIISR
;
A
#
# COMPACT_ATOMS: atom_id res chain seq x y z
N MET A 1 25.83 19.04 6.44
CA MET A 1 25.73 17.66 6.97
C MET A 1 24.57 16.99 6.24
N LEU A 2 24.89 16.15 5.25
CA LEU A 2 23.96 15.63 4.25
C LEU A 2 22.97 14.67 4.91
N SER A 3 21.74 15.12 5.15
CA SER A 3 20.63 14.26 5.51
C SER A 3 20.32 13.40 4.29
N THR A 4 20.82 12.16 4.27
CA THR A 4 20.52 11.16 3.24
C THR A 4 19.02 10.89 3.22
N LYS A 5 18.25 11.69 2.46
CA LYS A 5 16.83 11.44 2.20
C LYS A 5 16.75 10.18 1.36
N VAL A 6 16.58 9.03 2.03
CA VAL A 6 16.06 7.83 1.36
C VAL A 6 14.73 8.25 0.75
N SER A 7 14.63 8.19 -0.58
CA SER A 7 13.39 8.50 -1.30
C SER A 7 12.30 7.52 -0.85
N LEU A 8 11.06 8.01 -0.70
CA LEU A 8 9.89 7.20 -0.36
C LEU A 8 9.82 5.91 -1.21
N ASN A 9 10.10 6.05 -2.51
CA ASN A 9 10.12 4.92 -3.43
C ASN A 9 11.19 3.90 -3.07
N SER A 10 12.43 4.32 -2.82
CA SER A 10 13.53 3.41 -2.46
C SER A 10 13.28 2.66 -1.15
N ALA A 11 12.66 3.31 -0.16
CA ALA A 11 12.29 2.64 1.09
C ALA A 11 11.24 1.55 0.85
N CYS A 12 10.20 1.86 0.07
CA CYS A 12 9.15 0.90 -0.26
C CYS A 12 9.67 -0.23 -1.16
N ASP A 13 10.55 0.09 -2.13
CA ASP A 13 11.17 -0.89 -3.03
C ASP A 13 12.01 -1.90 -2.27
N SER A 14 12.82 -1.43 -1.31
CA SER A 14 13.58 -2.30 -0.42
C SER A 14 12.67 -3.13 0.50
N ALA A 15 11.59 -2.55 1.02
CA ALA A 15 10.65 -3.26 1.89
C ALA A 15 9.90 -4.36 1.15
N LEU A 16 9.43 -4.11 -0.08
CA LEU A 16 8.78 -5.12 -0.92
C LEU A 16 9.73 -6.28 -1.25
N GLY A 17 11.02 -6.00 -1.49
CA GLY A 17 12.03 -7.05 -1.67
C GLY A 17 12.21 -7.94 -0.43
N ARG A 18 12.17 -7.36 0.77
CA ARG A 18 12.21 -8.12 2.04
C ARG A 18 10.95 -8.94 2.26
N LEU A 19 9.78 -8.36 2.00
CA LEU A 19 8.49 -9.08 2.06
C LEU A 19 8.46 -10.28 1.10
N ALA A 20 9.00 -10.12 -0.12
CA ALA A 20 9.11 -11.23 -1.07
C ALA A 20 9.99 -12.39 -0.56
N SER A 21 10.91 -12.13 0.37
CA SER A 21 11.74 -13.14 1.03
C SER A 21 11.14 -13.69 2.34
N GLY A 22 9.93 -13.26 2.72
CA GLY A 22 9.23 -13.72 3.93
C GLY A 22 9.51 -12.89 5.20
N ASP A 23 10.28 -11.80 5.09
CA ASP A 23 10.56 -10.89 6.21
C ASP A 23 9.38 -9.92 6.40
N MET A 24 8.45 -10.31 7.28
CA MET A 24 7.22 -9.57 7.55
C MET A 24 7.45 -8.26 8.31
N ASP A 25 8.57 -8.09 9.02
CA ASP A 25 8.90 -6.85 9.73
C ASP A 25 9.08 -5.68 8.75
N ALA A 26 9.41 -5.98 7.49
CA ALA A 26 9.47 -4.98 6.42
C ALA A 26 8.12 -4.31 6.14
N LEU A 27 6.99 -4.90 6.54
CA LEU A 27 5.67 -4.30 6.36
C LEU A 27 5.52 -2.99 7.16
N GLU A 28 6.13 -2.90 8.34
CA GLU A 28 6.09 -1.71 9.20
C GLU A 28 6.66 -0.48 8.47
N ILE A 29 7.72 -0.68 7.67
CA ILE A 29 8.32 0.39 6.86
C ILE A 29 7.30 0.95 5.88
N ILE A 30 6.51 0.09 5.25
CA ILE A 30 5.48 0.50 4.30
C ILE A 30 4.32 1.18 5.03
N TYR A 31 3.94 0.65 6.19
CA TYR A 31 2.91 1.22 7.05
C TYR A 31 3.23 2.66 7.45
N ASP A 32 4.41 2.90 8.01
CA ASP A 32 4.85 4.23 8.44
C ASP A 32 4.91 5.25 7.30
N LYS A 33 5.26 4.78 6.11
CA LYS A 33 5.52 5.64 4.95
C LYS A 33 4.27 5.91 4.12
N LEU A 34 3.38 4.93 4.00
CA LEU A 34 2.23 4.98 3.10
C LEU A 34 0.87 4.77 3.77
N GLY A 35 0.80 4.26 5.00
CA GLY A 35 -0.48 3.98 5.67
C GLY A 35 -1.43 5.17 5.67
N ARG A 36 -0.96 6.34 6.13
CA ARG A 36 -1.77 7.57 6.08
C ARG A 36 -2.19 7.96 4.66
N ARG A 37 -1.34 7.75 3.65
CA ARG A 37 -1.66 8.10 2.25
C ARG A 37 -2.70 7.15 1.67
N ILE A 38 -2.58 5.85 1.97
CA ILE A 38 -3.54 4.82 1.58
C ILE A 38 -4.91 5.13 2.21
N PHE A 39 -4.93 5.38 3.53
CA PHE A 39 -6.15 5.73 4.26
C PHE A 39 -6.84 6.96 3.67
N LEU A 40 -6.12 8.08 3.49
CA LEU A 40 -6.70 9.31 2.95
C LEU A 40 -7.20 9.14 1.50
N MET A 41 -6.49 8.35 0.68
CA MET A 41 -6.93 8.00 -0.66
C MET A 41 -8.24 7.20 -0.61
N ALA A 42 -8.28 6.11 0.17
CA ALA A 42 -9.47 5.29 0.31
C ALA A 42 -10.65 6.10 0.87
N LEU A 43 -10.41 6.95 1.87
CA LEU A 43 -11.41 7.86 2.43
C LEU A 43 -11.99 8.81 1.38
N SER A 44 -11.17 9.34 0.47
CA SER A 44 -11.65 10.21 -0.61
C SER A 44 -12.58 9.50 -1.61
N ILE A 45 -12.41 8.17 -1.76
CA ILE A 45 -13.18 7.34 -2.70
C ILE A 45 -14.45 6.82 -2.02
N LEU A 46 -14.32 6.23 -0.83
CA LEU A 46 -15.43 5.57 -0.12
C LEU A 46 -16.29 6.57 0.64
N ARG A 47 -15.73 7.71 1.07
CA ARG A 47 -16.37 8.68 1.98
C ARG A 47 -16.87 8.05 3.29
N ASP A 48 -16.25 6.95 3.69
CA ASP A 48 -16.54 6.20 4.91
C ASP A 48 -15.21 5.90 5.63
N PRO A 49 -14.99 6.41 6.86
CA PRO A 49 -13.78 6.15 7.62
C PRO A 49 -13.54 4.67 7.90
N HIS A 50 -14.59 3.89 8.21
CA HIS A 50 -14.44 2.48 8.54
C HIS A 50 -14.05 1.67 7.31
N GLY A 51 -14.73 1.88 6.19
CA GLY A 51 -14.35 1.30 4.91
C GLY A 51 -12.95 1.71 4.45
N ALA A 52 -12.54 2.96 4.71
CA ALA A 52 -11.19 3.42 4.37
C ALA A 52 -10.10 2.71 5.18
N GLU A 53 -10.34 2.47 6.47
CA GLU A 53 -9.45 1.69 7.33
C GLU A 53 -9.37 0.23 6.88
N ASP A 54 -10.51 -0.39 6.57
CA ASP A 54 -10.58 -1.75 6.05
C ASP A 54 -9.80 -1.88 4.72
N ILE A 55 -9.99 -0.96 3.78
CA ILE A 55 -9.21 -0.91 2.53
C ILE A 55 -7.71 -0.78 2.80
N MET A 56 -7.32 0.06 3.76
CA MET A 56 -5.91 0.20 4.13
C MET A 56 -5.33 -1.13 4.63
N GLN A 57 -6.03 -1.81 5.54
CA GLN A 57 -5.62 -3.12 6.05
C GLN A 57 -5.57 -4.17 4.94
N GLN A 58 -6.61 -4.26 4.10
CA GLN A 58 -6.63 -5.16 2.94
C GLN A 58 -5.51 -4.87 1.95
N THR A 59 -5.12 -3.60 1.78
CA THR A 59 -3.97 -3.25 0.94
C THR A 59 -2.70 -3.86 1.50
N PHE A 60 -2.46 -3.76 2.80
CA PHE A 60 -1.28 -4.35 3.43
C PHE A 60 -1.24 -5.88 3.29
N LEU A 61 -2.36 -6.55 3.53
CA LEU A 61 -2.48 -7.99 3.27
C LEU A 61 -2.15 -8.30 1.81
N LYS A 62 -2.77 -7.56 0.87
CA LYS A 62 -2.61 -7.83 -0.56
C LYS A 62 -1.18 -7.63 -1.05
N ILE A 63 -0.48 -6.60 -0.59
CA ILE A 63 0.91 -6.36 -0.99
C ILE A 63 1.86 -7.39 -0.37
N THR A 64 1.57 -7.93 0.83
CA THR A 64 2.39 -9.00 1.41
C THR A 64 2.28 -10.29 0.61
N GLU A 65 1.06 -10.67 0.19
CA GLU A 65 0.82 -11.83 -0.67
C GLU A 65 1.43 -11.65 -2.08
N ALA A 66 1.35 -10.44 -2.62
CA ALA A 66 1.79 -10.13 -3.98
C ALA A 66 3.23 -9.60 -4.07
N ALA A 67 3.97 -9.53 -2.96
CA ALA A 67 5.31 -8.94 -2.92
C ALA A 67 6.28 -9.63 -3.89
N GLY A 68 6.18 -10.96 -4.06
CA GLY A 68 6.99 -11.72 -5.00
C GLY A 68 6.71 -11.40 -6.49
N ALA A 69 5.56 -10.80 -6.80
CA ALA A 69 5.21 -10.37 -8.15
C ALA A 69 5.70 -8.93 -8.46
N TYR A 70 6.24 -8.22 -7.47
CA TYR A 70 6.74 -6.87 -7.67
C TYR A 70 8.14 -6.87 -8.31
N THR A 71 8.29 -6.13 -9.42
CA THR A 71 9.58 -5.92 -10.07
C THR A 71 10.35 -4.79 -9.41
N LYS A 72 11.45 -5.12 -8.75
CA LYS A 72 12.36 -4.17 -8.09
C LYS A 72 12.90 -3.11 -9.05
N GLY A 73 13.10 -1.89 -8.56
CA GLY A 73 13.64 -0.77 -9.34
C GLY A 73 12.61 -0.05 -10.21
N THR A 74 11.34 -0.46 -10.14
CA THR A 74 10.23 0.26 -10.75
C THR A 74 9.72 1.35 -9.79
N ASN A 75 8.40 1.45 -9.60
CA ASN A 75 7.78 2.43 -8.71
C ASN A 75 6.93 1.71 -7.66
N ALA A 76 7.58 1.27 -6.58
CA ALA A 76 6.96 0.63 -5.42
C ALA A 76 5.80 1.45 -4.86
N THR A 77 5.99 2.77 -4.72
CA THR A 77 4.94 3.65 -4.20
C THR A 77 3.71 3.66 -5.11
N ALA A 78 3.89 3.80 -6.42
CA ALA A 78 2.79 3.77 -7.37
C ALA A 78 2.11 2.39 -7.41
N TRP A 79 2.88 1.30 -7.34
CA TRP A 79 2.34 -0.05 -7.31
C TRP A 79 1.43 -0.28 -6.10
N ILE A 80 1.89 0.10 -4.90
CA ILE A 80 1.11 -0.01 -3.65
C ILE A 80 -0.16 0.87 -3.71
N LEU A 81 -0.02 2.14 -4.12
CA LEU A 81 -1.16 3.05 -4.20
C LEU A 81 -2.18 2.63 -5.27
N THR A 82 -1.72 2.00 -6.36
CA THR A 82 -2.60 1.44 -7.38
C THR A 82 -3.38 0.25 -6.84
N THR A 83 -2.75 -0.63 -6.07
CA THR A 83 -3.44 -1.72 -5.35
C THR A 83 -4.53 -1.18 -4.44
N ALA A 84 -4.21 -0.19 -3.60
CA ALA A 84 -5.20 0.45 -2.71
C ALA A 84 -6.38 1.07 -3.47
N ARG A 85 -6.09 1.79 -4.56
CA ARG A 85 -7.11 2.41 -5.42
C ARG A 85 -8.02 1.34 -6.04
N ASN A 86 -7.47 0.24 -6.53
CA ASN A 86 -8.23 -0.83 -7.15
C ASN A 86 -9.16 -1.53 -6.15
N LEU A 87 -8.68 -1.78 -4.93
CA LEU A 87 -9.50 -2.30 -3.83
C LEU A 87 -10.64 -1.32 -3.50
N SER A 88 -10.32 -0.03 -3.36
CA SER A 88 -11.31 1.02 -3.08
C SER A 88 -12.45 1.04 -4.11
N LEU A 89 -12.09 1.03 -5.40
CA LEU A 89 -13.07 1.04 -6.50
C LEU A 89 -13.89 -0.25 -6.57
N THR A 90 -13.30 -1.38 -6.18
CA THR A 90 -14.01 -2.66 -6.12
C THR A 90 -15.04 -2.64 -5.01
N SER A 91 -14.71 -2.14 -3.82
CA SER A 91 -15.66 -2.00 -2.71
C SER A 91 -16.84 -1.08 -3.05
N VAL A 92 -16.60 0.05 -3.72
CA VAL A 92 -17.69 0.93 -4.19
C VAL A 92 -18.66 0.20 -5.12
N LYS A 93 -18.16 -0.61 -6.06
CA LYS A 93 -19.02 -1.39 -6.97
C LYS A 93 -19.89 -2.40 -6.22
N LEU A 94 -19.35 -3.04 -5.18
CA LEU A 94 -20.08 -4.00 -4.36
C LEU A 94 -21.21 -3.34 -3.56
N ILE A 95 -21.02 -2.11 -3.10
CA ILE A 95 -22.05 -1.34 -2.40
C ILE A 95 -23.21 -0.99 -3.34
N ILE A 96 -22.92 -0.58 -4.58
CA ILE A 96 -23.95 -0.19 -5.56
C ILE A 96 -24.75 -1.39 -6.10
N SER A 97 -24.15 -2.58 -6.08
CA SER A 97 -24.75 -3.81 -6.61
C SER A 97 -25.59 -4.58 -5.56
N ARG A 98 -25.72 -4.05 -4.34
CA ARG A 98 -26.59 -4.54 -3.27
C ARG A 98 -27.84 -3.68 -3.19
#